data_AF-A0A7K3H6Z1-F1
#
_entry.id   AF-A0A7K3H6Z1-F1
#
_cell.length_a   1.000
_cell.length_b   1.000
_cell.length_c   1.000
_cell.angle_alpha   90.00
_cell.angle_beta   90.00
_cell.angle_gamma   90.00
#
_symmetry.space_group_name_H-M   'P 1'
#
loop_
_entity.id
_entity.type
_entity.pdbx_description
1 polymer ?
#
loop_
_entity_poly.entity_id
_entity_poly.type
_entity_poly.pdbx_seq_one_letter_code
_entity_poly.pdbx_strand_id
1 'polypeptide(L)'
;MSVLPRAIPEEFTEELRSALASAGVTFDGSTKPGSAITHTVTHQGLTWELRYTLQMGGEPVWKLTGPGPDYEWGPAASTAEAVAAITAPVRDPEPVDQFPDASRTHLGVDVPQVIRARWRSEMAEGWRLGVRCAVGELPDTRPRS
;
A
#
# COMPACT_ATOMS: atom_id res chain seq x y z
N MET A 1 -10.18 -28.75 -21.57
CA MET A 1 -11.50 -28.38 -21.04
C MET A 1 -11.32 -27.17 -20.14
N SER A 2 -12.11 -26.11 -20.29
CA SER A 2 -11.97 -24.91 -19.45
C SER A 2 -12.44 -25.24 -18.03
N VAL A 3 -11.53 -25.13 -17.06
CA VAL A 3 -11.75 -25.44 -15.63
C VAL A 3 -12.31 -24.23 -14.88
N LEU A 4 -12.66 -23.16 -15.61
CA LEU A 4 -13.15 -21.93 -14.99
C LEU A 4 -14.60 -22.10 -14.51
N PRO A 5 -14.91 -21.68 -13.28
CA PRO A 5 -16.26 -21.73 -12.75
C PRO A 5 -17.20 -20.87 -13.60
N ARG A 6 -18.43 -21.35 -13.77
CA ARG A 6 -19.48 -20.67 -14.55
C ARG A 6 -20.33 -19.75 -13.69
N ALA A 7 -20.41 -20.03 -12.39
CA ALA A 7 -21.17 -19.27 -11.40
C ALA A 7 -20.49 -19.41 -10.04
N ILE A 8 -20.85 -18.54 -9.10
CA ILE A 8 -20.46 -18.63 -7.69
C ILE A 8 -21.49 -19.51 -6.98
N PRO A 9 -21.07 -20.58 -6.28
CA PRO A 9 -21.93 -21.30 -5.36
C PRO A 9 -22.55 -20.38 -4.31
N GLU A 10 -23.85 -20.56 -4.02
CA GLU A 10 -24.60 -19.71 -3.10
C GLU A 10 -24.00 -19.73 -1.68
N GLU A 11 -23.49 -20.89 -1.23
CA GLU A 11 -22.83 -21.00 0.07
C GLU A 11 -21.65 -20.03 0.23
N PHE A 12 -20.88 -19.79 -0.84
CA PHE A 12 -19.72 -18.89 -0.79
C PHE A 12 -20.14 -17.42 -0.86
N THR A 13 -21.26 -17.12 -1.53
CA THR A 13 -21.85 -15.79 -1.50
C THR A 13 -22.39 -15.47 -0.10
N GLU A 14 -23.03 -16.42 0.58
CA GLU A 14 -23.48 -16.26 1.97
C GLU A 14 -22.31 -16.11 2.95
N GLU A 15 -21.27 -16.93 2.78
CA GLU A 15 -20.04 -16.83 3.58
C GLU A 15 -19.40 -15.45 3.44
N LEU A 16 -19.20 -14.99 2.20
CA LEU A 16 -18.65 -13.67 1.92
C LEU A 16 -19.53 -12.56 2.50
N ARG A 17 -20.86 -12.67 2.38
CA ARG A 17 -21.80 -11.69 2.94
C ARG A 17 -21.71 -11.63 4.47
N SER A 18 -21.69 -12.77 5.13
CA SER A 18 -21.57 -12.85 6.58
C SER A 18 -20.25 -12.24 7.07
N ALA A 19 -19.13 -12.54 6.38
CA ALA A 19 -17.82 -12.02 6.71
C ALA A 19 -17.72 -10.49 6.51
N LEU A 20 -18.23 -9.97 5.38
CA LEU A 20 -18.28 -8.53 5.10
C LEU A 20 -19.18 -7.79 6.10
N ALA A 21 -20.36 -8.34 6.40
CA ALA A 21 -21.28 -7.75 7.38
C ALA A 21 -20.66 -7.67 8.77
N SER A 22 -19.92 -8.71 9.19
CA SER A 22 -19.20 -8.72 10.47
C SER A 22 -18.10 -7.66 10.54
N ALA A 23 -17.54 -7.27 9.39
CA ALA A 23 -16.56 -6.20 9.27
C ALA A 23 -17.18 -4.81 9.00
N GLY A 24 -18.51 -4.68 9.06
CA GLY A 24 -19.23 -3.43 8.84
C GLY A 24 -19.32 -2.99 7.38
N VAL A 25 -19.08 -3.90 6.43
CA VAL A 25 -19.20 -3.65 5.00
C VAL A 25 -20.57 -4.08 4.50
N THR A 26 -21.31 -3.16 3.89
CA THR A 26 -22.60 -3.50 3.26
C THR A 26 -22.35 -4.22 1.93
N PHE A 27 -22.93 -5.40 1.79
CA PHE A 27 -22.85 -6.20 0.57
C PHE A 27 -24.22 -6.77 0.21
N ASP A 28 -24.70 -6.48 -0.99
CA ASP A 28 -26.02 -6.88 -1.48
C ASP A 28 -26.00 -8.25 -2.19
N GLY A 29 -24.83 -8.87 -2.36
CA GLY A 29 -24.70 -10.13 -3.08
C GLY A 29 -24.81 -10.00 -4.61
N SER A 30 -24.92 -8.79 -5.14
CA SER A 30 -25.10 -8.59 -6.57
C SER A 30 -23.82 -8.95 -7.35
N THR A 31 -24.01 -9.60 -8.49
CA THR A 31 -22.92 -9.86 -9.44
C THR A 31 -22.80 -8.70 -10.42
N LYS A 32 -21.57 -8.38 -10.80
CA LYS A 32 -21.27 -7.36 -11.81
C LYS A 32 -22.02 -7.69 -13.12
N PRO A 33 -22.70 -6.71 -13.75
CA PRO A 33 -23.34 -6.93 -15.05
C PRO A 33 -22.37 -7.51 -16.08
N GLY A 34 -22.75 -8.62 -16.72
CA GLY A 34 -21.89 -9.32 -17.69
C GLY A 34 -20.91 -10.33 -17.07
N SER A 35 -20.91 -10.52 -15.75
CA SER A 35 -20.15 -11.58 -15.07
C SER A 35 -21.05 -12.35 -14.11
N ALA A 36 -20.97 -13.68 -14.15
CA ALA A 36 -21.64 -14.57 -13.18
C ALA A 36 -20.70 -14.99 -12.03
N ILE A 37 -19.45 -14.53 -12.05
CA ILE A 37 -18.39 -14.93 -11.10
C ILE A 37 -17.71 -13.75 -10.43
N THR A 38 -18.24 -12.54 -10.58
CA THR A 38 -17.64 -11.33 -10.01
C THR A 38 -18.67 -10.58 -9.20
N HIS A 39 -18.37 -10.34 -7.94
CA HIS A 39 -19.09 -9.43 -7.07
C HIS A 39 -18.43 -8.06 -7.05
N THR A 40 -19.24 -7.03 -6.81
CA THR A 40 -18.75 -5.67 -6.60
C THR A 40 -19.14 -5.23 -5.20
N VAL A 41 -18.17 -4.70 -4.45
CA VAL A 41 -18.34 -4.23 -3.07
C VAL A 41 -17.85 -2.80 -3.00
N THR A 42 -18.63 -1.92 -2.36
CA THR A 42 -18.21 -0.55 -2.12
C THR A 42 -18.02 -0.34 -0.62
N HIS A 43 -16.83 0.08 -0.22
CA HIS A 43 -16.51 0.40 1.17
C HIS A 43 -15.77 1.75 1.24
N GLN A 44 -16.23 2.67 2.09
CA GLN A 44 -15.64 4.01 2.25
C GLN A 44 -15.47 4.80 0.92
N GLY A 45 -16.40 4.62 -0.02
CA GLY A 45 -16.33 5.26 -1.34
C GLY A 45 -15.38 4.60 -2.34
N LEU A 46 -14.74 3.49 -1.96
CA LEU A 46 -13.86 2.70 -2.80
C LEU A 46 -14.56 1.44 -3.30
N THR A 47 -14.44 1.18 -4.59
CA THR A 47 -15.03 0.00 -5.24
C THR A 47 -14.01 -1.11 -5.36
N TRP A 48 -14.41 -2.30 -4.95
CA TRP A 48 -13.66 -3.55 -5.03
C TRP A 48 -14.42 -4.55 -5.90
N GLU A 49 -13.69 -5.30 -6.72
CA GLU A 49 -14.20 -6.43 -7.47
C GLU A 49 -13.63 -7.72 -6.86
N LEU A 50 -14.52 -8.64 -6.49
CA LEU A 50 -14.16 -9.96 -6.00
C LEU A 50 -14.57 -10.99 -7.04
N ARG A 51 -13.60 -11.57 -7.73
CA ARG A 51 -13.84 -12.61 -8.72
C ARG A 51 -13.62 -13.99 -8.11
N TYR A 52 -14.66 -14.81 -8.08
CA TYR A 52 -14.53 -16.22 -7.75
C TYR A 52 -13.67 -16.93 -8.81
N THR A 53 -12.64 -17.64 -8.36
CA THR A 53 -11.69 -18.32 -9.26
C THR A 53 -11.82 -19.82 -9.21
N LEU A 54 -11.82 -20.39 -8.00
CA LEU A 54 -11.89 -21.83 -7.76
C LEU A 54 -12.18 -22.07 -6.27
N GLN A 55 -12.37 -23.33 -5.93
CA GLN A 55 -12.45 -23.81 -4.55
C GLN A 55 -11.19 -24.63 -4.24
N MET A 56 -10.55 -24.41 -3.09
CA MET A 56 -9.48 -25.28 -2.57
C MET A 56 -9.80 -25.71 -1.15
N GLY A 57 -9.70 -27.01 -0.88
CA GLY A 57 -9.86 -27.52 0.48
C GLY A 57 -11.25 -27.29 1.10
N GLY A 58 -12.27 -27.03 0.30
CA GLY A 58 -13.61 -26.66 0.79
C GLY A 58 -13.90 -25.17 0.75
N GLU A 59 -12.88 -24.32 0.60
CA GLU A 59 -12.99 -22.86 0.74
C GLU A 59 -12.97 -22.15 -0.61
N PRO A 60 -13.69 -21.02 -0.76
CA PRO A 60 -13.65 -20.22 -1.97
C PRO A 60 -12.36 -19.42 -2.08
N VAL A 61 -11.82 -19.36 -3.29
CA VAL A 61 -10.67 -18.52 -3.63
C VAL A 61 -11.12 -17.37 -4.51
N TRP A 62 -10.86 -16.16 -4.01
CA TRP A 62 -11.21 -14.89 -4.61
C TRP A 62 -9.99 -14.23 -5.22
N LYS A 63 -10.16 -13.64 -6.40
CA LYS A 63 -9.20 -12.68 -6.94
C LYS A 63 -9.74 -11.28 -6.69
N LEU A 64 -8.97 -10.48 -5.96
CA LEU A 64 -9.33 -9.10 -5.61
C LEU A 64 -8.79 -8.13 -6.65
N THR A 65 -9.65 -7.22 -7.09
CA THR A 65 -9.25 -6.04 -7.84
C THR A 65 -9.80 -4.80 -7.17
N GLY A 66 -8.98 -3.79 -6.94
CA GLY A 66 -9.37 -2.64 -6.13
C GLY A 66 -8.36 -1.50 -6.13
N PRO A 67 -8.54 -0.50 -5.25
CA PRO A 67 -7.63 0.64 -5.13
C PRO A 67 -6.25 0.21 -4.61
N GLY A 68 -5.21 0.72 -5.25
CA GLY A 68 -3.81 0.49 -4.88
C GLY A 68 -3.04 -0.40 -5.85
N PRO A 69 -1.71 -0.27 -5.92
CA PRO A 69 -0.87 -0.97 -6.90
C PRO A 69 -0.88 -2.49 -6.72
N ASP A 70 -1.06 -2.97 -5.48
CA ASP A 70 -1.08 -4.40 -5.15
C ASP A 70 -2.35 -5.11 -5.63
N TYR A 71 -3.39 -4.35 -6.01
CA TYR A 71 -4.73 -4.86 -6.33
C TYR A 71 -5.17 -4.55 -7.76
N GLU A 72 -4.28 -4.10 -8.66
CA GLU A 72 -4.61 -4.04 -10.09
C GLU A 72 -4.86 -5.46 -10.65
N TRP A 73 -4.13 -6.44 -10.13
CA TRP A 73 -4.29 -7.87 -10.37
C TRP A 73 -4.05 -8.67 -9.09
N GLY A 74 -4.80 -8.35 -8.03
CA GLY A 74 -4.54 -8.82 -6.68
C GLY A 74 -4.41 -10.34 -6.56
N PRO A 75 -3.73 -10.80 -5.50
CA PRO A 75 -3.47 -12.22 -5.29
C PRO A 75 -4.77 -13.01 -5.11
N ALA A 76 -4.65 -14.33 -5.26
CA ALA A 76 -5.67 -15.25 -4.81
C ALA A 76 -5.77 -15.16 -3.28
N ALA A 77 -6.98 -15.00 -2.76
CA ALA A 77 -7.27 -14.77 -1.36
C ALA A 77 -8.46 -15.60 -0.90
N SER A 78 -8.41 -16.07 0.35
CA SER A 78 -9.57 -16.59 1.07
C SER A 78 -10.61 -15.49 1.36
N THR A 79 -11.81 -15.87 1.78
CA THR A 79 -12.85 -14.91 2.20
C THR A 79 -12.34 -13.96 3.29
N ALA A 80 -11.62 -14.49 4.29
CA ALA A 80 -11.09 -13.69 5.39
C ALA A 80 -10.03 -12.67 4.92
N GLU A 81 -9.11 -13.09 4.05
CA GLU A 81 -8.10 -12.20 3.47
C GLU A 81 -8.72 -11.13 2.56
N ALA A 82 -9.76 -11.48 1.81
CA ALA A 82 -10.51 -10.54 1.00
C ALA A 82 -11.18 -9.43 1.84
N VAL A 83 -11.84 -9.81 2.93
CA VAL A 83 -12.46 -8.85 3.86
C VAL A 83 -11.39 -7.98 4.53
N ALA A 84 -10.27 -8.58 4.95
CA ALA A 84 -9.16 -7.85 5.54
C ALA A 84 -8.57 -6.81 4.57
N ALA A 85 -8.42 -7.15 3.29
CA ALA A 85 -7.95 -6.22 2.27
C ALA A 85 -8.93 -5.06 2.03
N ILE A 86 -10.24 -5.34 1.94
CA ILE A 86 -11.27 -4.33 1.70
C ILE A 86 -11.39 -3.32 2.85
N THR A 87 -11.23 -3.81 4.08
CA THR A 87 -11.36 -3.00 5.30
C THR A 87 -10.05 -2.41 5.79
N ALA A 88 -8.92 -2.76 5.16
CA ALA A 88 -7.63 -2.19 5.51
C ALA A 88 -7.67 -0.67 5.31
N PRO A 89 -7.04 0.12 6.21
CA PRO A 89 -6.90 1.54 5.99
C PRO A 89 -6.13 1.75 4.69
N VAL A 90 -6.63 2.65 3.83
CA VAL A 90 -5.93 3.04 2.60
C VAL A 90 -4.54 3.48 3.01
N ARG A 91 -3.52 2.73 2.58
CA ARG A 91 -2.14 3.18 2.76
C ARG A 91 -1.97 4.42 1.91
N ASP A 92 -1.79 5.56 2.55
CA ASP A 92 -1.26 6.73 1.85
C ASP A 92 0.02 6.28 1.13
N PRO A 93 0.19 6.65 -0.16
CA PRO A 93 1.43 6.34 -0.86
C PRO A 93 2.58 6.86 0.00
N GLU A 94 3.56 6.01 0.29
CA GLU A 94 4.76 6.46 1.01
C GLU A 94 5.25 7.73 0.32
N PRO A 95 5.45 8.83 1.06
CA PRO A 95 5.84 10.09 0.45
C PRO A 95 7.14 9.85 -0.32
N VAL A 96 7.03 9.87 -1.65
CA VAL A 96 8.16 9.68 -2.54
C VAL A 96 9.21 10.70 -2.12
N ASP A 97 10.41 10.22 -1.84
CA ASP A 97 11.49 11.13 -1.46
C ASP A 97 11.74 12.08 -2.61
N GLN A 98 11.37 13.35 -2.44
CA GLN A 98 11.50 14.37 -3.47
C GLN A 98 12.97 14.63 -3.83
N PHE A 99 13.91 14.18 -2.99
CA PHE A 99 15.34 14.39 -3.15
C PHE A 99 16.13 13.09 -2.90
N PRO A 100 16.00 12.08 -3.78
CA PRO A 100 16.65 10.78 -3.59
C PRO A 100 18.18 10.89 -3.54
N ASP A 101 18.74 11.88 -4.24
CA ASP A 101 20.19 12.15 -4.29
C ASP A 101 20.72 12.91 -3.06
N ALA A 102 19.84 13.37 -2.17
CA ALA A 102 20.21 14.14 -0.98
C ALA A 102 20.04 13.28 0.28
N SER A 103 21.08 13.16 1.09
CA SER A 103 21.00 12.46 2.37
C SER A 103 19.92 13.07 3.28
N ARG A 104 19.18 12.22 4.00
CA ARG A 104 18.21 12.66 5.02
C ARG A 104 18.88 13.14 6.30
N THR A 105 20.06 12.60 6.59
CA THR A 105 20.86 12.92 7.76
C THR A 105 22.28 13.26 7.36
N HIS A 106 22.91 14.19 8.08
CA HIS A 106 24.34 14.49 7.99
C HIS A 106 24.94 14.51 9.40
N LEU A 107 25.89 13.60 9.68
CA LEU A 107 26.51 13.44 11.01
C LEU A 107 25.47 13.25 12.13
N GLY A 108 24.43 12.46 11.86
CA GLY A 108 23.34 12.20 12.81
C GLY A 108 22.34 13.34 13.00
N VAL A 109 22.50 14.47 12.30
CA VAL A 109 21.57 15.60 12.30
C VAL A 109 20.65 15.51 11.09
N ASP A 110 19.34 15.69 11.31
CA ASP A 110 18.36 15.75 10.23
C ASP A 110 18.62 16.93 9.29
N VAL A 111 18.64 16.66 7.99
CA VAL A 111 18.87 17.66 6.95
C VAL A 111 17.55 18.35 6.63
N PRO A 112 17.42 19.67 6.84
CA PRO A 112 16.20 20.39 6.48
C PRO A 112 15.86 20.26 5.00
N GLN A 113 14.57 20.20 4.64
CA GLN A 113 14.14 20.04 3.25
C GLN A 113 14.71 21.11 2.32
N VAL A 114 14.83 22.36 2.76
CA VAL A 114 15.45 23.45 1.98
C VAL A 114 16.91 23.16 1.60
N ILE A 115 17.64 22.44 2.47
CA ILE A 115 19.01 22.00 2.21
C ILE A 115 19.02 20.77 1.30
N ARG A 116 18.11 19.82 1.50
CA ARG A 116 17.97 18.64 0.62
C ARG A 116 17.61 19.05 -0.82
N ALA A 117 16.73 20.03 -0.99
CA ALA A 117 16.36 20.61 -2.28
C ALA A 117 17.53 21.27 -3.02
N ARG A 118 18.58 21.66 -2.29
CA ARG A 118 19.76 22.34 -2.84
C ARG A 118 21.05 21.64 -2.43
N TRP A 119 21.02 20.31 -2.35
CA TRP A 119 22.09 19.51 -1.74
C TRP A 119 23.49 19.72 -2.36
N ARG A 120 23.55 20.07 -3.65
CA ARG A 120 24.77 20.37 -4.42
C ARG A 120 25.13 21.86 -4.49
N SER A 121 24.50 22.71 -3.68
CA SER A 121 24.76 24.16 -3.65
C SER A 121 25.70 24.55 -2.51
N GLU A 122 26.30 25.74 -2.63
CA GLU A 122 27.08 26.38 -1.57
C GLU A 122 26.28 26.53 -0.25
N MET A 123 24.96 26.73 -0.33
CA MET A 123 24.09 26.79 0.84
C MET A 123 24.10 25.47 1.62
N ALA A 124 24.05 24.33 0.91
CA ALA A 124 24.13 23.02 1.54
C ALA A 124 25.54 22.72 2.07
N GLU A 125 26.58 23.20 1.41
CA GLU A 125 27.96 23.11 1.91
C GLU A 125 28.17 23.92 3.19
N GLY A 126 27.68 25.16 3.23
CA GLY A 126 27.73 26.01 4.42
C GLY A 126 26.97 25.39 5.59
N TRP A 127 25.80 24.79 5.34
CA TRP A 127 25.07 24.04 6.36
C TRP A 127 25.85 22.82 6.86
N ARG A 128 26.41 21.99 5.96
CA ARG A 128 27.22 20.82 6.32
C ARG A 128 28.45 21.21 7.14
N LEU A 129 29.11 22.31 6.77
CA LEU A 129 30.23 22.87 7.53
C LEU A 129 29.80 23.31 8.92
N GLY A 130 28.66 24.00 9.04
CA GLY A 130 28.08 24.39 10.32
C GLY A 130 27.80 23.19 11.24
N VAL A 131 27.24 22.10 10.69
CA VAL A 131 27.03 20.85 11.42
C VAL A 131 28.36 20.24 11.88
N ARG A 132 29.37 20.15 10.99
CA ARG A 132 30.72 19.67 11.36
C ARG A 132 31.36 20.47 12.48
N CYS A 133 31.22 21.80 12.46
CA CYS A 133 31.66 22.68 13.55
C CYS A 133 30.96 22.33 14.86
N ALA A 134 29.63 22.15 14.82
CA ALA A 134 28.82 21.90 16.01
C ALA A 134 29.11 20.52 16.63
N VAL A 135 29.38 19.50 15.83
CA VAL A 135 29.69 18.14 16.31
C VAL A 135 31.18 17.91 16.59
N GLY A 136 32.03 18.92 16.40
CA GLY A 136 33.46 18.84 16.68
C GLY A 136 34.30 18.05 15.66
N GLU A 137 33.76 17.78 14.47
CA GLU A 137 34.44 17.03 13.39
C GLU A 137 35.12 17.95 12.37
N LEU A 138 35.67 19.08 12.82
CA LEU A 138 36.48 19.92 11.94
C LEU A 138 37.83 19.24 11.64
N PRO A 139 38.35 19.35 10.40
CA PRO A 139 39.70 18.93 10.12
C PRO A 139 40.67 19.69 11.04
N ASP A 140 41.59 18.95 11.67
CA ASP A 140 42.55 19.45 12.65
C ASP A 140 43.62 20.31 11.96
N THR A 141 43.24 21.53 11.54
CA THR A 141 44.15 22.52 10.92
C THR A 141 44.67 23.55 11.92
N ARG A 142 44.54 23.28 13.23
CA ARG A 142 45.06 24.20 14.25
C ARG A 142 46.60 24.22 14.17
N PRO A 143 47.23 25.39 14.05
CA PRO A 143 48.67 25.48 14.25
C PRO A 143 48.97 25.06 15.68
N ARG A 144 49.73 23.97 15.83
CA ARG A 144 50.24 23.54 17.13
C ARG A 144 51.28 24.58 17.57
N SER A 145 50.93 25.34 18.60
CA SER A 145 51.84 26.21 19.35
C SER A 145 52.85 25.40 20.14
#